data_AF-A0A7X8BR24-F1
#
_entry.id   AF-A0A7X8BR24-F1
#
_cell.length_a   1.000
_cell.length_b   1.000
_cell.length_c   1.000
_cell.angle_alpha   90.00
_cell.angle_beta   90.00
_cell.angle_gamma   90.00
#
_symmetry.space_group_name_H-M   'P 1'
#
loop_
_entity.id
_entity.type
_entity.pdbx_description
1 polymer ?
#
loop_
_entity_poly.entity_id
_entity_poly.type
_entity_poly.pdbx_seq_one_letter_code
_entity_poly.pdbx_strand_id
1 'polypeptide(L)'
;MRKNGSTKTKFTVIIGYVLVIAVMAIGLIALYNNLVDYSNKRIDNQDLSELLIVSNTLSLLYEIESEQNLFTAENADRYFQIYDSIAPIINENLNELKMAATDTLRVVKLDSIGILVEMKKENLKEMAILLDSLRQSPRITREAESSYVPRELNREISDYLESRDLHATHKSQSDTSVVAGQRRGFLDRVRNVFDGRPDSTIVIESRSMVADNEFKLIVDTIINKVRYSERLDLERQRHFQHAFFKRQELISSTNRMLTARIDDLLKGVEQEEMAKSVQLLVEKEKALTRSQDTMHLASIAAIAIAIL
;
A
#
# COMPACT_ATOMS: atom_id res chain seq x y z
N MET A 1 -45.46 -77.07 64.70
CA MET A 1 -44.23 -77.05 63.88
C MET A 1 -44.31 -75.94 62.83
N ARG A 2 -43.21 -75.21 62.65
CA ARG A 2 -42.93 -74.01 61.82
C ARG A 2 -43.68 -73.90 60.48
N LYS A 3 -44.36 -72.76 60.27
CA LYS A 3 -44.71 -72.21 58.93
C LYS A 3 -44.47 -70.68 58.82
N ASN A 4 -43.56 -70.12 59.61
CA ASN A 4 -43.25 -68.68 59.60
C ASN A 4 -42.02 -68.30 58.72
N GLY A 5 -41.41 -69.27 58.04
CA GLY A 5 -40.23 -69.04 57.20
C GLY A 5 -40.54 -68.52 55.79
N SER A 6 -41.67 -68.93 55.19
CA SER A 6 -41.99 -68.65 53.78
C SER A 6 -42.46 -67.22 53.53
N THR A 7 -43.16 -66.60 54.48
CA THR A 7 -43.60 -65.21 54.36
C THR A 7 -42.46 -64.23 54.55
N LYS A 8 -41.52 -64.50 55.47
CA LYS A 8 -40.30 -63.69 55.64
C LYS A 8 -39.46 -63.67 54.36
N THR A 9 -39.20 -64.82 53.74
CA THR A 9 -38.41 -64.86 52.50
C THR A 9 -39.09 -64.15 51.34
N LYS A 10 -40.41 -64.30 51.17
CA LYS A 10 -41.18 -63.55 50.15
C LYS A 10 -41.15 -62.03 50.38
N PHE A 11 -41.25 -61.57 51.63
CA PHE A 11 -41.18 -60.14 51.97
C PHE A 11 -39.78 -59.57 51.71
N THR A 12 -38.73 -60.32 52.03
CA THR A 12 -37.33 -59.94 51.75
C THR A 12 -37.08 -59.80 50.25
N VAL A 13 -37.60 -60.72 49.43
CA VAL A 13 -37.47 -60.64 47.96
C VAL A 13 -38.20 -59.42 47.39
N ILE A 14 -39.42 -59.14 47.86
CA ILE A 14 -40.19 -57.95 47.43
C ILE A 14 -39.45 -56.66 47.79
N ILE A 15 -38.88 -56.57 48.99
CA ILE A 15 -38.07 -55.43 49.42
C ILE A 15 -36.81 -55.27 48.57
N GLY A 16 -36.14 -56.37 48.18
CA GLY A 16 -35.00 -56.33 47.27
C GLY A 16 -35.37 -55.73 45.91
N TYR A 17 -36.46 -56.19 45.30
CA TYR A 17 -36.95 -55.65 44.02
C TYR A 17 -37.33 -54.16 44.11
N VAL A 18 -38.02 -53.75 45.17
CA VAL A 18 -38.36 -52.33 45.39
C VAL A 18 -37.10 -51.48 45.55
N LEU A 19 -36.06 -52.00 46.21
CA LEU A 19 -34.79 -51.31 46.41
C LEU A 19 -33.99 -51.17 45.10
N VAL A 20 -34.00 -52.19 44.23
CA VAL A 20 -33.42 -52.09 42.88
C VAL A 20 -34.10 -50.98 42.07
N ILE A 21 -35.44 -50.94 42.08
CA ILE A 21 -36.20 -49.90 41.37
C ILE A 21 -35.88 -48.51 41.92
N ALA A 22 -35.77 -48.36 43.23
CA ALA A 22 -35.42 -47.09 43.87
C ALA A 22 -34.01 -46.62 43.49
N VAL A 23 -33.01 -47.51 43.47
CA VAL A 23 -31.64 -47.18 43.07
C VAL A 23 -31.57 -46.84 41.58
N MET A 24 -32.27 -47.58 40.72
CA MET A 24 -32.43 -47.25 39.31
C MET A 24 -33.05 -45.86 39.12
N ALA A 25 -34.14 -45.55 39.83
CA ALA A 25 -34.80 -44.25 39.73
C ALA A 25 -33.91 -43.10 40.21
N ILE A 26 -33.21 -43.26 41.33
CA ILE A 26 -32.25 -42.26 41.84
C ILE A 26 -31.09 -42.08 40.87
N GLY A 27 -30.55 -43.18 40.31
CA GLY A 27 -29.52 -43.14 39.28
C GLY A 27 -29.98 -42.38 38.05
N LEU A 28 -31.22 -42.60 37.60
CA LEU A 28 -31.82 -41.94 36.43
C LEU A 28 -32.07 -40.45 36.69
N ILE A 29 -32.48 -40.07 37.90
CA ILE A 29 -32.62 -38.67 38.33
C ILE A 29 -31.26 -37.97 38.40
N ALA A 30 -30.25 -38.63 38.96
CA ALA A 30 -28.89 -38.10 39.01
C ALA A 30 -28.31 -37.91 37.59
N LEU A 31 -28.54 -38.88 36.70
CA LEU A 31 -28.15 -38.81 35.30
C LEU A 31 -28.92 -37.69 34.58
N TYR A 32 -30.24 -37.56 34.82
CA TYR A 32 -31.04 -36.46 34.29
C TYR A 32 -30.51 -35.10 34.77
N ASN A 33 -30.23 -34.92 36.05
CA ASN A 33 -29.71 -33.67 36.58
C ASN A 33 -28.31 -33.35 36.03
N ASN A 34 -27.42 -34.34 35.94
CA ASN A 34 -26.10 -34.17 35.31
C ASN A 34 -26.22 -33.85 33.81
N LEU A 35 -27.17 -34.48 33.12
CA LEU A 35 -27.41 -34.27 31.69
C LEU A 35 -28.08 -32.92 31.42
N VAL A 36 -28.96 -32.46 32.31
CA VAL A 36 -29.58 -31.12 32.26
C VAL A 36 -28.56 -30.06 32.61
N ASP A 37 -27.70 -30.25 33.61
CA ASP A 37 -26.61 -29.32 33.91
C ASP A 37 -25.59 -29.28 32.76
N TYR A 38 -25.31 -30.42 32.11
CA TYR A 38 -24.53 -30.52 30.87
C TYR A 38 -25.24 -29.86 29.67
N SER A 39 -26.57 -29.96 29.59
CA SER A 39 -27.35 -29.35 28.50
C SER A 39 -27.51 -27.84 28.68
N ASN A 40 -27.63 -27.35 29.91
CA ASN A 40 -27.65 -25.91 30.23
C ASN A 40 -26.25 -25.30 30.15
N LYS A 41 -25.19 -26.09 30.42
CA LYS A 41 -23.80 -25.77 30.06
C LYS A 41 -23.43 -26.23 28.66
N ARG A 42 -24.40 -26.42 27.74
CA ARG A 42 -24.07 -26.33 26.32
C ARG A 42 -23.60 -24.91 26.09
N ILE A 43 -22.29 -24.76 26.25
CA ILE A 43 -21.41 -23.80 25.59
C ILE A 43 -22.13 -23.40 24.32
N ASP A 44 -22.59 -22.15 24.30
CA ASP A 44 -23.29 -21.64 23.15
C ASP A 44 -22.34 -21.87 21.97
N ASN A 45 -22.81 -22.45 20.87
CA ASN A 45 -21.94 -22.68 19.69
C ASN A 45 -21.31 -21.36 19.17
N GLN A 46 -21.78 -20.22 19.70
CA GLN A 46 -21.20 -18.89 19.59
C GLN A 46 -19.74 -18.81 20.05
N ASP A 47 -19.33 -19.50 21.12
CA ASP A 47 -17.95 -19.37 21.65
C ASP A 47 -16.89 -19.92 20.67
N LEU A 48 -17.20 -21.01 19.95
CA LEU A 48 -16.32 -21.51 18.89
C LEU A 48 -16.46 -20.69 17.60
N SER A 49 -17.62 -20.06 17.40
CA SER A 49 -17.88 -19.17 16.27
C SER A 49 -17.03 -17.90 16.35
N GLU A 50 -16.86 -17.31 17.54
CA GLU A 50 -16.01 -16.13 17.74
C GLU A 50 -14.55 -16.41 17.35
N LEU A 51 -13.98 -17.54 17.80
CA LEU A 51 -12.63 -17.95 17.41
C LEU A 51 -12.49 -18.13 15.88
N LEU A 52 -13.51 -18.72 15.24
CA LEU A 52 -13.51 -18.92 13.79
C LEU A 52 -13.55 -17.58 13.04
N ILE A 53 -14.35 -16.63 13.51
CA ILE A 53 -14.43 -15.27 12.95
C ILE A 53 -13.06 -14.57 13.07
N VAL A 54 -12.41 -14.63 14.23
CA VAL A 54 -11.07 -14.04 14.44
C VAL A 54 -10.04 -14.68 13.51
N SER A 55 -10.01 -16.01 13.44
CA SER A 55 -9.07 -16.76 12.61
C SER A 55 -9.27 -16.47 11.11
N ASN A 56 -10.52 -16.41 10.66
CA ASN A 56 -10.87 -16.03 9.28
C ASN A 56 -10.41 -14.59 8.98
N THR A 57 -10.62 -13.67 9.92
CA THR A 57 -10.19 -12.26 9.79
C THR A 57 -8.68 -12.13 9.68
N LEU A 58 -7.93 -12.89 10.48
CA LEU A 58 -6.46 -12.95 10.42
C LEU A 58 -5.98 -13.53 9.08
N SER A 59 -6.63 -14.59 8.60
CA SER A 59 -6.31 -15.21 7.31
C SER A 59 -6.54 -14.25 6.14
N LEU A 60 -7.68 -13.57 6.11
CA LEU A 60 -8.00 -12.54 5.11
C LEU A 60 -6.96 -11.42 5.13
N LEU A 61 -6.54 -10.97 6.31
CA LEU A 61 -5.51 -9.95 6.44
C LEU A 61 -4.18 -10.44 5.85
N TYR A 62 -3.72 -11.65 6.21
CA TYR A 62 -2.47 -12.19 5.70
C TYR A 62 -2.45 -12.46 4.20
N GLU A 63 -3.58 -12.91 3.63
CA GLU A 63 -3.72 -13.07 2.19
C GLU A 63 -3.41 -11.75 1.48
N ILE A 64 -3.97 -10.64 1.97
CA ILE A 64 -3.73 -9.31 1.40
C ILE A 64 -2.35 -8.75 1.76
N GLU A 65 -1.80 -9.02 2.94
CA GLU A 65 -0.43 -8.60 3.28
C GLU A 65 0.61 -9.29 2.38
N SER A 66 0.38 -10.55 2.01
CA SER A 66 1.29 -11.29 1.13
C SER A 66 1.45 -10.62 -0.24
N GLU A 67 0.37 -10.03 -0.74
CA GLU A 67 0.31 -9.26 -1.99
C GLU A 67 0.92 -7.85 -1.85
N GLN A 68 1.17 -7.36 -0.62
CA GLN A 68 1.71 -6.00 -0.38
C GLN A 68 3.13 -5.83 -0.94
N ASN A 69 3.93 -6.90 -0.96
CA ASN A 69 5.26 -6.89 -1.55
C ASN A 69 5.23 -6.67 -3.07
N LEU A 70 4.07 -6.85 -3.70
CA LEU A 70 3.87 -6.59 -5.11
C LEU A 70 3.37 -5.17 -5.37
N PHE A 71 3.17 -4.32 -4.36
CA PHE A 71 2.59 -2.98 -4.53
C PHE A 71 3.50 -2.06 -5.37
N THR A 72 3.23 -1.99 -6.66
CA THR A 72 3.93 -1.19 -7.68
C THR A 72 2.96 -0.25 -8.39
N ALA A 73 3.47 0.69 -9.18
CA ALA A 73 2.60 1.62 -9.92
C ALA A 73 1.68 0.95 -10.94
N GLU A 74 1.93 -0.30 -11.32
CA GLU A 74 1.11 -1.04 -12.29
C GLU A 74 -0.09 -1.75 -11.65
N ASN A 75 0.03 -2.16 -10.39
CA ASN A 75 -0.98 -2.96 -9.68
C ASN A 75 -1.48 -2.33 -8.38
N ALA A 76 -1.04 -1.12 -8.04
CA ALA A 76 -1.50 -0.38 -6.86
C ALA A 76 -3.03 -0.22 -6.83
N ASP A 77 -3.64 0.11 -7.96
CA ASP A 77 -5.10 0.25 -8.08
C ASP A 77 -5.82 -1.06 -7.78
N ARG A 78 -5.30 -2.18 -8.30
CA ARG A 78 -5.87 -3.52 -8.07
C ARG A 78 -5.74 -3.93 -6.61
N TYR A 79 -4.57 -3.72 -6.01
CA TYR A 79 -4.35 -4.02 -4.61
C TYR A 79 -5.27 -3.19 -3.70
N PHE A 80 -5.42 -1.90 -3.99
CA PHE A 80 -6.36 -1.04 -3.27
C PHE A 80 -7.79 -1.56 -3.40
N GLN A 81 -8.26 -1.94 -4.59
CA GLN A 81 -9.59 -2.51 -4.79
C GLN A 81 -9.82 -3.80 -4.00
N ILE A 82 -8.82 -4.69 -3.94
CA ILE A 82 -8.89 -5.90 -3.13
C ILE A 82 -9.04 -5.52 -1.64
N TYR A 83 -8.17 -4.64 -1.14
CA TYR A 83 -8.24 -4.18 0.24
C TYR A 83 -9.57 -3.49 0.56
N ASP A 84 -10.07 -2.63 -0.33
CA ASP A 84 -11.34 -1.90 -0.19
C ASP A 84 -12.55 -2.84 -0.14
N SER A 85 -12.49 -3.99 -0.83
CA SER A 85 -13.54 -5.01 -0.78
C SER A 85 -13.49 -5.89 0.48
N ILE A 86 -12.32 -6.07 1.09
CA ILE A 86 -12.16 -6.93 2.28
C ILE A 86 -12.26 -6.14 3.59
N ALA A 87 -11.84 -4.87 3.61
CA ALA A 87 -12.00 -3.97 4.76
C ALA A 87 -13.42 -3.94 5.36
N PRO A 88 -14.53 -3.91 4.59
CA PRO A 88 -15.87 -3.97 5.17
C PRO A 88 -16.17 -5.32 5.83
N ILE A 89 -15.68 -6.44 5.26
CA ILE A 89 -15.86 -7.79 5.83
C ILE A 89 -15.13 -7.88 7.18
N ILE A 90 -13.90 -7.34 7.25
CA ILE A 90 -13.14 -7.26 8.51
C ILE A 90 -13.92 -6.44 9.54
N ASN A 91 -14.47 -5.29 9.17
CA ASN A 91 -15.24 -4.45 10.08
C ASN A 91 -16.56 -5.11 10.55
N GLU A 92 -17.21 -5.87 9.69
CA GLU A 92 -18.40 -6.65 10.04
C GLU A 92 -18.05 -7.73 11.07
N ASN A 93 -17.00 -8.52 10.82
CA ASN A 93 -16.47 -9.50 11.76
C ASN A 93 -16.10 -8.87 13.12
N LEU A 94 -15.45 -7.70 13.10
CA LEU A 94 -15.12 -6.97 14.33
C LEU A 94 -16.37 -6.50 15.08
N ASN A 95 -17.42 -6.09 14.37
CA ASN A 95 -18.69 -5.71 14.99
C ASN A 95 -19.42 -6.91 15.60
N GLU A 96 -19.41 -8.08 14.94
CA GLU A 96 -19.93 -9.31 15.52
C GLU A 96 -19.21 -9.66 16.82
N LEU A 97 -17.88 -9.61 16.82
CA LEU A 97 -17.06 -9.84 18.01
C LEU A 97 -17.33 -8.80 19.12
N LYS A 98 -17.68 -7.56 18.76
CA LYS A 98 -18.07 -6.52 19.73
C LYS A 98 -19.43 -6.80 20.37
N MET A 99 -20.39 -7.33 19.62
CA MET A 99 -21.70 -7.70 20.17
C MET A 99 -21.61 -8.84 21.17
N ALA A 100 -20.65 -9.76 20.96
CA ALA A 100 -20.38 -10.86 21.88
C ALA A 100 -19.46 -10.47 23.06
N ALA A 101 -18.74 -9.34 22.95
CA ALA A 101 -17.79 -8.90 23.97
C ALA A 101 -18.51 -8.50 25.28
N THR A 102 -18.09 -9.09 26.39
CA THR A 102 -18.64 -8.81 27.72
C THR A 102 -17.88 -7.70 28.47
N ASP A 103 -16.62 -7.44 28.09
CA ASP A 103 -15.76 -6.41 28.72
C ASP A 103 -15.56 -5.21 27.78
N THR A 104 -15.71 -4.02 28.37
CA THR A 104 -15.34 -2.72 27.81
C THR A 104 -13.93 -2.66 27.21
N LEU A 105 -12.92 -3.27 27.85
CA LEU A 105 -11.54 -3.25 27.33
C LEU A 105 -11.42 -3.98 25.99
N ARG A 106 -12.16 -5.08 25.84
CA ARG A 106 -12.19 -5.86 24.60
C ARG A 106 -12.87 -5.09 23.47
N VAL A 107 -13.97 -4.39 23.76
CA VAL A 107 -14.64 -3.51 22.79
C VAL A 107 -13.68 -2.42 22.29
N VAL A 108 -12.91 -1.79 23.20
CA VAL A 108 -11.92 -0.77 22.82
C VAL A 108 -10.79 -1.33 21.95
N LYS A 109 -10.32 -2.57 22.22
CA LYS A 109 -9.34 -3.24 21.35
C LYS A 109 -9.90 -3.46 19.94
N LEU A 110 -11.13 -3.97 19.83
CA LEU A 110 -11.79 -4.22 18.55
C LEU A 110 -12.05 -2.92 17.77
N ASP A 111 -12.48 -1.86 18.44
CA ASP A 111 -12.61 -0.52 17.84
C ASP A 111 -11.27 0.02 17.35
N SER A 112 -10.19 -0.19 18.11
CA SER A 112 -8.84 0.20 17.70
C SER A 112 -8.43 -0.53 16.43
N ILE A 113 -8.73 -1.83 16.30
CA ILE A 113 -8.45 -2.59 15.08
C ILE A 113 -9.22 -2.00 13.89
N GLY A 114 -10.51 -1.71 14.05
CA GLY A 114 -11.34 -1.12 12.99
C GLY A 114 -10.80 0.23 12.51
N ILE A 115 -10.38 1.10 13.43
CA ILE A 115 -9.75 2.39 13.11
C ILE A 115 -8.44 2.18 12.33
N LEU A 116 -7.59 1.24 12.75
CA LEU A 116 -6.31 0.98 12.10
C LEU A 116 -6.50 0.42 10.67
N VAL A 117 -7.51 -0.44 10.47
CA VAL A 117 -7.90 -0.94 9.14
C VAL A 117 -8.34 0.21 8.24
N GLU A 118 -9.15 1.14 8.74
CA GLU A 118 -9.60 2.31 7.97
C GLU A 118 -8.44 3.27 7.64
N MET A 119 -7.57 3.55 8.61
CA MET A 119 -6.35 4.35 8.39
C MET A 119 -5.46 3.72 7.32
N LYS A 120 -5.34 2.39 7.32
CA LYS A 120 -4.57 1.67 6.31
C LYS A 120 -5.23 1.76 4.93
N LYS A 121 -6.56 1.67 4.85
CA LYS A 121 -7.31 1.87 3.60
C LYS A 121 -7.01 3.23 2.97
N GLU A 122 -7.09 4.29 3.75
CA GLU A 122 -6.79 5.66 3.28
C GLU A 122 -5.34 5.81 2.85
N ASN A 123 -4.38 5.25 3.58
CA ASN A 123 -2.97 5.26 3.17
C ASN A 123 -2.73 4.51 1.85
N LEU A 124 -3.40 3.37 1.63
CA LEU A 124 -3.29 2.60 0.40
C LEU A 124 -3.90 3.34 -0.80
N LYS A 125 -5.04 4.01 -0.59
CA LYS A 125 -5.67 4.89 -1.57
C LYS A 125 -4.73 6.04 -1.96
N GLU A 126 -4.14 6.69 -0.96
CA GLU A 126 -3.18 7.76 -1.20
C GLU A 126 -1.98 7.26 -2.00
N MET A 127 -1.43 6.10 -1.64
CA MET A 127 -0.32 5.52 -2.38
C MET A 127 -0.70 5.19 -3.84
N ALA A 128 -1.91 4.66 -4.09
CA ALA A 128 -2.39 4.39 -5.44
C ALA A 128 -2.46 5.66 -6.28
N ILE A 129 -3.02 6.76 -5.73
CA ILE A 129 -3.09 8.07 -6.40
C ILE A 129 -1.69 8.62 -6.68
N LEU A 130 -0.77 8.50 -5.73
CA LEU A 130 0.62 8.96 -5.88
C LEU A 130 1.34 8.19 -6.99
N LEU A 131 1.16 6.87 -7.04
CA LEU A 131 1.79 6.02 -8.06
C LEU A 131 1.18 6.21 -9.45
N ASP A 132 -0.13 6.43 -9.56
CA ASP A 132 -0.78 6.79 -10.82
C ASP A 132 -0.28 8.15 -11.33
N SER A 133 -0.13 9.14 -10.43
CA SER A 133 0.46 10.44 -10.76
C SER A 133 1.89 10.32 -11.29
N LEU A 134 2.69 9.38 -10.74
CA LEU A 134 4.03 9.10 -11.25
C LEU A 134 4.00 8.44 -12.63
N ARG A 135 3.04 7.54 -12.89
CA ARG A 135 2.85 6.89 -14.19
C ARG A 135 2.49 7.90 -15.28
N GLN A 136 1.70 8.92 -14.94
CA GLN A 136 1.27 9.98 -15.86
C GLN A 136 2.32 11.10 -16.01
N SER A 137 3.29 11.21 -15.10
CA SER A 137 4.38 12.18 -15.20
C SER A 137 5.30 11.85 -16.38
N PRO A 138 5.78 12.84 -17.16
CA PRO A 138 6.74 12.61 -18.23
C PRO A 138 7.99 11.89 -17.68
N ARG A 139 8.27 10.70 -18.22
CA ARG A 139 9.50 9.97 -17.92
C ARG A 139 10.70 10.80 -18.37
N ILE A 140 11.77 10.80 -17.57
CA ILE A 140 13.10 11.22 -18.05
C ILE A 140 13.49 10.20 -19.13
N THR A 141 13.14 10.46 -20.39
CA THR A 141 13.97 9.96 -21.47
C THR A 141 15.23 10.80 -21.38
N ARG A 142 16.33 10.20 -20.92
CA ARG A 142 17.68 10.74 -21.17
C ARG A 142 17.96 10.60 -22.67
N GLU A 143 17.12 11.21 -23.50
CA GLU A 143 17.58 11.57 -24.83
C GLU A 143 18.42 12.80 -24.58
N ALA A 144 19.73 12.59 -24.63
CA ALA A 144 20.71 13.65 -24.83
C ALA A 144 20.53 14.29 -26.22
N GLU A 145 19.30 14.52 -26.65
CA GLU A 145 18.99 15.38 -27.79
C GLU A 145 18.66 16.75 -27.23
N SER A 146 19.73 17.52 -27.04
CA SER A 146 19.61 18.97 -27.10
C SER A 146 18.82 19.34 -28.35
N SER A 147 17.69 20.03 -28.18
CA SER A 147 17.03 20.91 -29.16
C SER A 147 15.51 20.69 -29.18
N TYR A 148 14.83 21.20 -28.16
CA TYR A 148 13.48 21.71 -28.37
C TYR A 148 13.50 23.21 -28.05
N VAL A 149 13.91 24.02 -29.04
CA VAL A 149 13.63 25.45 -29.02
C VAL A 149 12.10 25.59 -29.17
N PRO A 150 11.38 26.14 -28.18
CA PRO A 150 9.92 26.30 -28.26
C PRO A 150 9.52 27.02 -29.55
N ARG A 151 8.40 26.62 -30.17
CA ARG A 151 7.93 27.25 -31.42
C ARG A 151 7.66 28.74 -31.24
N GLU A 152 7.23 29.16 -30.06
CA GLU A 152 7.07 30.57 -29.70
C GLU A 152 8.42 31.30 -29.69
N LEU A 153 9.47 30.66 -29.19
CA LEU A 153 10.81 31.22 -29.19
C LEU A 153 11.37 31.29 -30.62
N ASN A 154 11.08 30.29 -31.47
CA ASN A 154 11.46 30.31 -32.88
C ASN A 154 10.72 31.42 -33.66
N ARG A 155 9.46 31.68 -33.32
CA ARG A 155 8.68 32.80 -33.87
C ARG A 155 9.18 34.14 -33.36
N GLU A 156 9.48 34.28 -32.08
CA GLU A 156 10.05 35.50 -31.50
C GLU A 156 11.45 35.80 -32.05
N ILE A 157 12.27 34.76 -32.28
CA ILE A 157 13.55 34.86 -32.98
C ILE A 157 13.33 35.31 -34.43
N SER A 158 12.37 34.71 -35.14
CA SER A 158 12.07 35.07 -36.53
C SER A 158 11.56 36.51 -36.65
N ASP A 159 10.60 36.91 -35.81
CA ASP A 159 10.05 38.26 -35.74
C ASP A 159 11.13 39.29 -35.35
N TYR A 160 12.06 38.93 -34.47
CA TYR A 160 13.20 39.77 -34.09
C TYR A 160 14.24 39.92 -35.22
N LEU A 161 14.52 38.84 -35.97
CA LEU A 161 15.43 38.86 -37.12
C LEU A 161 14.82 39.62 -38.31
N GLU A 162 13.50 39.50 -38.51
CA GLU A 162 12.73 40.16 -39.57
C GLU A 162 12.55 41.66 -39.27
N SER A 163 12.28 42.05 -38.02
CA SER A 163 12.16 43.46 -37.62
C SER A 163 13.46 44.26 -37.68
N ARG A 164 14.62 43.60 -37.75
CA ARG A 164 15.95 44.23 -37.90
C ARG A 164 16.54 44.11 -39.31
N ASP A 165 15.78 43.62 -40.29
CA ASP A 165 16.15 43.58 -41.71
C ASP A 165 17.52 42.95 -41.99
N LEU A 166 17.86 41.87 -41.26
CA LEU A 166 19.13 41.14 -41.44
C LEU A 166 19.14 40.29 -42.73
N HIS A 167 18.01 40.21 -43.43
CA HIS A 167 17.88 39.65 -44.77
C HIS A 167 18.02 40.70 -45.88
N ALA A 168 18.49 41.91 -45.56
CA ALA A 168 19.07 42.77 -46.57
C ALA A 168 20.27 42.02 -47.18
N THR A 169 20.01 41.33 -48.30
CA THR A 169 21.02 41.09 -49.33
C THR A 169 21.49 42.48 -49.68
N HIS A 170 22.50 42.96 -48.96
CA HIS A 170 23.17 44.21 -49.28
C HIS A 170 23.71 43.98 -50.67
N LYS A 171 22.95 44.46 -51.67
CA LYS A 171 23.39 44.64 -53.03
C LYS A 171 24.59 45.55 -52.86
N SER A 172 25.77 44.93 -52.79
CA SER A 172 27.02 45.59 -52.47
C SER A 172 27.27 46.59 -53.60
N GLN A 173 26.70 47.79 -53.46
CA GLN A 173 27.03 48.91 -54.29
C GLN A 173 28.39 49.36 -53.78
N SER A 174 29.42 48.70 -54.31
CA SER A 174 30.78 49.14 -54.15
C SER A 174 30.90 50.50 -54.83
N ASP A 175 30.82 51.57 -54.05
CA ASP A 175 31.24 52.88 -54.51
C ASP A 175 32.76 52.86 -54.67
N THR A 176 33.19 52.38 -55.83
CA THR A 176 34.59 52.39 -56.23
C THR A 176 34.92 53.81 -56.66
N SER A 177 35.34 54.67 -55.72
CA SER A 177 35.92 55.95 -56.11
C SER A 177 37.32 55.70 -56.67
N VAL A 178 37.45 55.65 -57.99
CA VAL A 178 38.76 55.60 -58.66
C VAL A 178 39.38 56.98 -58.58
N VAL A 179 40.36 57.16 -57.69
CA VAL A 179 41.22 58.35 -57.74
C VAL A 179 42.12 58.20 -58.97
N ALA A 180 41.79 58.90 -60.05
CA ALA A 180 42.57 58.91 -61.27
C ALA A 180 43.95 59.54 -61.01
N GLY A 181 44.97 58.70 -60.88
CA GLY A 181 46.37 59.13 -60.88
C GLY A 181 46.74 59.81 -62.19
N GLN A 182 47.48 60.91 -62.10
CA GLN A 182 47.83 61.81 -63.19
C GLN A 182 48.49 61.06 -64.37
N ARG A 183 47.99 61.26 -65.60
CA ARG A 183 48.49 60.59 -66.81
C ARG A 183 49.99 60.89 -67.01
N ARG A 184 50.84 59.88 -66.80
CA ARG A 184 52.25 59.88 -67.21
C ARG A 184 52.43 59.20 -68.57
N GLY A 185 53.28 59.77 -69.41
CA GLY A 185 53.47 59.36 -70.82
C GLY A 185 54.06 57.96 -70.95
N PHE A 186 53.87 57.34 -72.13
CA PHE A 186 54.37 55.99 -72.41
C PHE A 186 55.89 55.83 -72.19
N LEU A 187 56.68 56.88 -72.43
CA LEU A 187 58.14 56.86 -72.24
C LEU A 187 58.57 56.84 -70.76
N ASP A 188 57.81 57.49 -69.86
CA ASP A 188 58.11 57.48 -68.42
C ASP A 188 57.83 56.11 -67.78
N ARG A 189 56.91 55.33 -68.37
CA ARG A 189 56.55 53.99 -67.90
C ARG A 189 57.62 52.94 -68.23
N VAL A 190 58.40 53.11 -69.29
CA VAL A 190 59.43 52.13 -69.69
C VAL A 190 60.74 52.33 -68.91
N ARG A 191 61.02 53.58 -68.49
CA ARG A 191 62.21 53.89 -67.68
C ARG A 191 62.12 53.35 -66.25
N ASN A 192 60.91 53.31 -65.68
CA ASN A 192 60.71 52.95 -64.27
C ASN A 192 60.47 51.44 -64.02
N VAL A 193 60.73 50.57 -65.00
CA VAL A 193 60.62 49.11 -64.82
C VAL A 193 61.81 48.54 -64.03
N PHE A 194 62.90 49.30 -63.86
CA PHE A 194 64.13 48.84 -63.20
C PHE A 194 64.43 49.46 -61.84
N ASP A 195 63.55 50.34 -61.33
CA ASP A 195 63.65 50.85 -59.96
C ASP A 195 62.51 50.24 -59.14
N GLY A 196 62.86 49.31 -58.25
CA GLY A 196 61.93 48.48 -57.48
C GLY A 196 61.18 49.23 -56.38
N ARG A 197 60.34 50.21 -56.75
CA ARG A 197 59.35 50.82 -55.85
C ARG A 197 57.94 50.39 -56.26
N PRO A 198 57.24 49.58 -55.45
CA PRO A 198 55.86 49.19 -55.73
C PRO A 198 54.96 50.41 -55.52
N ASP A 199 54.39 50.94 -56.61
CA ASP A 199 53.52 52.11 -56.57
C ASP A 199 52.12 51.71 -57.10
N SER A 200 51.34 51.08 -56.22
CA SER A 200 49.87 51.06 -56.17
C SER A 200 49.41 49.96 -55.20
N THR A 201 49.42 50.24 -53.90
CA THR A 201 48.75 49.38 -52.92
C THR A 201 47.25 49.58 -53.04
N ILE A 202 46.52 48.53 -53.40
CA ILE A 202 45.06 48.51 -53.32
C ILE A 202 44.71 48.23 -51.85
N VAL A 203 44.47 49.29 -51.08
CA VAL A 203 43.89 49.15 -49.74
C VAL A 203 42.37 49.06 -49.91
N ILE A 204 41.84 47.85 -49.85
CA ILE A 204 40.40 47.61 -49.75
C ILE A 204 40.04 47.86 -48.29
N GLU A 205 39.71 49.09 -47.93
CA GLU A 205 39.18 49.40 -46.58
C GLU A 205 37.68 49.09 -46.56
N SER A 206 37.35 47.84 -46.21
CA SER A 206 35.97 47.41 -45.97
C SER A 206 35.49 47.94 -44.62
N ARG A 207 34.78 49.07 -44.61
CA ARG A 207 34.00 49.50 -43.43
C ARG A 207 32.55 49.07 -43.56
N SER A 208 32.26 47.84 -43.16
CA SER A 208 30.93 47.42 -42.71
C SER A 208 30.97 47.23 -41.20
N MET A 209 30.81 48.31 -40.45
CA MET A 209 30.67 48.25 -38.99
C MET A 209 29.19 48.40 -38.63
N VAL A 210 28.45 47.29 -38.67
CA VAL A 210 27.18 47.13 -37.95
C VAL A 210 27.11 45.72 -37.35
N ALA A 211 27.36 45.69 -36.03
CA ALA A 211 26.73 44.86 -35.01
C ALA A 211 26.96 43.33 -34.92
N ASP A 212 28.16 42.83 -35.24
CA ASP A 212 28.57 41.46 -34.89
C ASP A 212 28.51 41.19 -33.36
N ASN A 213 28.68 42.25 -32.56
CA ASN A 213 28.60 42.21 -31.10
C ASN A 213 27.15 42.13 -30.59
N GLU A 214 26.17 42.69 -31.31
CA GLU A 214 24.77 42.62 -30.90
C GLU A 214 24.18 41.24 -31.19
N PHE A 215 24.51 40.65 -32.34
CA PHE A 215 24.10 39.29 -32.69
C PHE A 215 24.62 38.27 -31.67
N LYS A 216 25.89 38.39 -31.28
CA LYS A 216 26.50 37.56 -30.22
C LYS A 216 25.78 37.70 -28.88
N LEU A 217 25.43 38.92 -28.47
CA LEU A 217 24.71 39.17 -27.20
C LEU A 217 23.30 38.56 -27.19
N ILE A 218 22.58 38.59 -28.33
CA ILE A 218 21.24 38.01 -28.45
C ILE A 218 21.30 36.47 -28.38
N VAL A 219 22.23 35.86 -29.12
CA VAL A 219 22.45 34.40 -29.09
C VAL A 219 22.88 33.94 -27.70
N ASP A 220 23.81 34.65 -27.05
CA ASP A 220 24.26 34.33 -25.68
C ASP A 220 23.12 34.47 -24.66
N THR A 221 22.24 35.46 -24.82
CA THR A 221 21.08 35.68 -23.95
C THR A 221 20.03 34.59 -24.13
N ILE A 222 19.73 34.19 -25.38
CA ILE A 222 18.77 33.13 -25.68
C ILE A 222 19.30 31.77 -25.21
N ILE A 223 20.57 31.45 -25.45
CA ILE A 223 21.21 30.22 -24.97
C ILE A 223 21.18 30.17 -23.44
N ASN A 224 21.47 31.28 -22.76
CA ASN A 224 21.40 31.32 -21.31
C ASN A 224 19.97 31.17 -20.79
N LYS A 225 18.97 31.78 -21.44
CA LYS A 225 17.55 31.65 -21.06
C LYS A 225 17.05 30.21 -21.27
N VAL A 226 17.38 29.57 -22.39
CA VAL A 226 17.03 28.17 -22.69
C VAL A 226 17.73 27.20 -21.73
N ARG A 227 19.04 27.40 -21.50
CA ARG A 227 19.80 26.60 -20.54
C ARG A 227 19.28 26.80 -19.11
N TYR A 228 18.84 28.01 -18.75
CA TYR A 228 18.27 28.31 -17.45
C TYR A 228 16.87 27.69 -17.29
N SER A 229 16.01 27.75 -18.32
CA SER A 229 14.70 27.09 -18.29
C SER A 229 14.83 25.58 -18.20
N GLU A 230 15.74 24.97 -18.97
CA GLU A 230 16.02 23.54 -18.92
C GLU A 230 16.55 23.12 -17.53
N ARG A 231 17.47 23.89 -16.95
CA ARG A 231 17.96 23.65 -15.59
C ARG A 231 16.87 23.80 -14.55
N LEU A 232 16.01 24.82 -14.66
CA LEU A 232 14.90 25.05 -13.75
C LEU A 232 13.87 23.90 -13.81
N ASP A 233 13.60 23.38 -15.01
CA ASP A 233 12.71 22.23 -15.19
C ASP A 233 13.33 20.94 -14.63
N LEU A 234 14.62 20.71 -14.84
CA LEU A 234 15.35 19.57 -14.26
C LEU A 234 15.42 19.63 -12.72
N GLU A 235 15.66 20.81 -12.14
CA GLU A 235 15.66 21.01 -10.69
C GLU A 235 14.26 20.79 -10.11
N ARG A 236 13.23 21.37 -10.71
CA ARG A 236 11.83 21.17 -10.31
C ARG A 236 11.44 19.70 -10.37
N GLN A 237 11.86 18.99 -11.40
CA GLN A 237 11.59 17.55 -11.54
C GLN A 237 12.34 16.70 -10.51
N ARG A 238 13.60 17.02 -10.19
CA ARG A 238 14.34 16.35 -9.10
C ARG A 238 13.70 16.60 -7.74
N HIS A 239 13.27 17.84 -7.46
CA HIS A 239 12.57 18.17 -6.24
C HIS A 239 11.24 17.40 -6.13
N PHE A 240 10.49 17.29 -7.23
CA PHE A 240 9.27 16.48 -7.29
C PHE A 240 9.57 15.00 -7.01
N GLN A 241 10.57 14.40 -7.67
CA GLN A 241 10.97 13.01 -7.44
C GLN A 241 11.39 12.77 -5.99
N HIS A 242 12.19 13.66 -5.41
CA HIS A 242 12.62 13.54 -4.03
C HIS A 242 11.45 13.67 -3.03
N ALA A 243 10.55 14.63 -3.25
CA ALA A 243 9.35 14.78 -2.43
C ALA A 243 8.44 13.55 -2.53
N PHE A 244 8.29 12.99 -3.73
CA PHE A 244 7.57 11.75 -3.99
C PHE A 244 8.18 10.58 -3.23
N PHE A 245 9.47 10.31 -3.38
CA PHE A 245 10.14 9.20 -2.68
C PHE A 245 10.02 9.32 -1.17
N LYS A 246 10.19 10.53 -0.63
CA LYS A 246 10.00 10.78 0.81
C LYS A 246 8.56 10.49 1.24
N ARG A 247 7.56 10.90 0.46
CA ARG A 247 6.14 10.62 0.76
C ARG A 247 5.84 9.12 0.68
N GLN A 248 6.33 8.45 -0.35
CA GLN A 248 6.18 7.00 -0.52
C GLN A 248 6.81 6.24 0.65
N GLU A 249 8.00 6.61 1.10
CA GLU A 249 8.66 5.99 2.24
C GLU A 249 7.85 6.15 3.52
N LEU A 250 7.32 7.36 3.78
CA LEU A 250 6.47 7.63 4.94
C LEU A 250 5.19 6.78 4.93
N ILE A 251 4.48 6.70 3.80
CA ILE A 251 3.26 5.90 3.68
C ILE A 251 3.58 4.41 3.83
N SER A 252 4.67 3.93 3.21
CA SER A 252 5.10 2.53 3.32
C SER A 252 5.47 2.15 4.75
N SER A 253 6.25 2.99 5.43
CA SER A 253 6.62 2.80 6.83
C SER A 253 5.39 2.79 7.75
N THR A 254 4.49 3.76 7.55
CA THR A 254 3.22 3.83 8.30
C THR A 254 2.39 2.57 8.07
N ASN A 255 2.27 2.10 6.83
CA ASN A 255 1.52 0.89 6.53
C ASN A 255 2.11 -0.35 7.19
N ARG A 256 3.43 -0.51 7.22
CA ARG A 256 4.08 -1.62 7.94
C ARG A 256 3.79 -1.56 9.45
N MET A 257 3.83 -0.37 10.04
CA MET A 257 3.50 -0.15 11.45
C MET A 257 2.02 -0.46 11.75
N LEU A 258 1.11 -0.02 10.87
CA LEU A 258 -0.32 -0.34 10.96
C LEU A 258 -0.56 -1.85 10.87
N THR A 259 0.05 -2.55 9.89
CA THR A 259 -0.03 -4.01 9.77
C THR A 259 0.41 -4.68 11.06
N ALA A 260 1.59 -4.34 11.58
CA ALA A 260 2.13 -4.94 12.79
C ALA A 260 1.22 -4.70 13.99
N ARG A 261 0.60 -3.52 14.10
CA ARG A 261 -0.31 -3.21 15.21
C ARG A 261 -1.66 -3.92 15.09
N ILE A 262 -2.21 -4.01 13.88
CA ILE A 262 -3.44 -4.79 13.62
C ILE A 262 -3.19 -6.26 13.96
N ASP A 263 -2.07 -6.81 13.51
CA ASP A 263 -1.65 -8.20 13.77
C ASP A 263 -1.49 -8.49 15.27
N ASP A 264 -0.79 -7.64 16.00
CA ASP A 264 -0.60 -7.79 17.45
C ASP A 264 -1.93 -7.76 18.23
N LEU A 265 -2.82 -6.82 17.87
CA LEU A 265 -4.14 -6.72 18.50
C LEU A 265 -5.04 -7.91 18.16
N LEU A 266 -5.08 -8.35 16.89
CA LEU A 266 -5.87 -9.51 16.47
C LEU A 266 -5.35 -10.81 17.08
N LYS A 267 -4.03 -11.01 17.15
CA LYS A 267 -3.43 -12.15 17.85
C LYS A 267 -3.74 -12.15 19.35
N GLY A 268 -3.77 -10.98 19.97
CA GLY A 268 -4.22 -10.84 21.36
C GLY A 268 -5.65 -11.34 21.53
N VAL A 269 -6.57 -10.94 20.64
CA VAL A 269 -7.96 -11.41 20.64
C VAL A 269 -8.05 -12.92 20.35
N GLU A 270 -7.27 -13.42 19.39
CA GLU A 270 -7.22 -14.85 19.06
C GLU A 270 -6.78 -15.69 20.26
N GLN A 271 -5.74 -15.26 20.98
CA GLN A 271 -5.25 -15.96 22.17
C GLN A 271 -6.29 -15.95 23.30
N GLU A 272 -7.00 -14.85 23.48
CA GLU A 272 -8.11 -14.75 24.44
C GLU A 272 -9.22 -15.78 24.09
N GLU A 273 -9.60 -15.87 22.82
CA GLU A 273 -10.61 -16.84 22.34
C GLU A 273 -10.11 -18.30 22.35
N MET A 274 -8.84 -18.55 22.05
CA MET A 274 -8.24 -19.86 22.17
C MET A 274 -8.20 -20.33 23.63
N ALA A 275 -7.83 -19.44 24.57
CA ALA A 275 -7.83 -19.77 25.99
C ALA A 275 -9.25 -20.09 26.48
N LYS A 276 -10.24 -19.30 26.08
CA LYS A 276 -11.66 -19.52 26.40
C LYS A 276 -12.14 -20.86 25.84
N SER A 277 -11.94 -21.12 24.56
CA SER A 277 -12.36 -22.39 23.92
C SER A 277 -11.68 -23.63 24.51
N VAL A 278 -10.39 -23.57 24.85
CA VAL A 278 -9.69 -24.66 25.54
C VAL A 278 -10.28 -24.91 26.94
N GLN A 279 -10.55 -23.86 27.71
CA GLN A 279 -11.20 -24.02 29.02
C GLN A 279 -12.56 -24.68 28.89
N LEU A 280 -13.36 -24.27 27.91
CA LEU A 280 -14.68 -24.84 27.64
C LEU A 280 -14.60 -26.32 27.25
N LEU A 281 -13.61 -26.72 26.43
CA LEU A 281 -13.38 -28.13 26.09
C LEU A 281 -12.99 -28.97 27.31
N VAL A 282 -12.12 -28.44 28.18
CA VAL A 282 -11.71 -29.12 29.42
C VAL A 282 -12.90 -29.26 30.38
N GLU A 283 -13.74 -28.23 30.51
CA GLU A 283 -14.95 -28.30 31.32
C GLU A 283 -15.94 -29.33 30.80
N LYS A 284 -16.12 -29.41 29.48
CA LYS A 284 -16.94 -30.44 28.83
C LYS A 284 -16.41 -31.84 29.12
N GLU A 285 -15.10 -32.07 29.00
CA GLU A 285 -14.49 -33.37 29.32
C GLU A 285 -14.66 -33.74 30.79
N LYS A 286 -14.47 -32.78 31.71
CA LYS A 286 -14.72 -32.99 33.15
C LYS A 286 -16.18 -33.31 33.46
N ALA A 287 -17.12 -32.67 32.77
CA ALA A 287 -18.54 -32.96 32.94
C ALA A 287 -18.88 -34.36 32.41
N LEU A 288 -18.32 -34.76 31.26
CA LEU A 288 -18.51 -36.10 30.69
C LEU A 288 -17.94 -37.20 31.59
N THR A 289 -16.72 -37.02 32.10
CA THR A 289 -16.08 -38.00 33.01
C THR A 289 -16.85 -38.13 34.33
N ARG A 290 -17.27 -37.02 34.95
CA ARG A 290 -18.15 -37.07 36.15
C ARG A 290 -19.47 -37.78 35.88
N SER A 291 -20.07 -37.56 34.71
CA SER A 291 -21.30 -38.27 34.32
C SER A 291 -21.04 -39.76 34.10
N GLN A 292 -19.91 -40.14 33.51
CA GLN A 292 -19.53 -41.54 33.32
C GLN A 292 -19.26 -42.23 34.67
N ASP A 293 -18.53 -41.59 35.58
CA ASP A 293 -18.21 -42.15 36.90
C ASP A 293 -19.47 -42.38 37.74
N THR A 294 -20.41 -41.42 37.73
CA THR A 294 -21.70 -41.58 38.41
C THR A 294 -22.56 -42.69 37.80
N MET A 295 -22.53 -42.85 36.47
CA MET A 295 -23.23 -43.93 35.76
C MET A 295 -22.61 -45.31 36.05
N HIS A 296 -21.28 -45.42 36.08
CA HIS A 296 -20.58 -46.66 36.43
C HIS A 296 -20.84 -47.07 37.88
N LEU A 297 -20.80 -46.12 38.82
CA LEU A 297 -21.09 -46.40 40.24
C LEU A 297 -22.54 -46.86 40.44
N ALA A 298 -23.51 -46.19 39.79
CA ALA A 298 -24.91 -46.58 39.84
C ALA A 298 -25.15 -47.98 39.23
N SER A 299 -24.45 -48.31 38.14
CA SER A 299 -24.52 -49.62 37.50
C SER A 299 -23.96 -50.73 38.40
N ILE A 300 -22.80 -50.52 39.03
CA ILE A 300 -22.19 -51.46 39.97
C ILE A 300 -23.09 -51.68 41.19
N ALA A 301 -23.66 -50.61 41.75
CA ALA A 301 -24.58 -50.69 42.88
C ALA A 301 -25.84 -51.50 42.53
N ALA A 302 -26.43 -51.28 41.36
CA ALA A 302 -27.60 -52.02 40.89
C ALA A 302 -27.30 -53.52 40.70
N ILE A 303 -26.14 -53.86 40.13
CA ILE A 303 -25.71 -55.27 39.96
C ILE A 303 -25.47 -55.93 41.33
N ALA A 304 -24.82 -55.24 42.27
CA ALA A 304 -24.57 -55.77 43.61
C ALA A 304 -25.86 -56.09 44.37
N ILE A 305 -26.89 -55.23 44.24
CA ILE A 305 -28.21 -55.45 44.86
C ILE A 305 -28.96 -56.60 44.17
N ALA A 306 -28.82 -56.77 42.85
CA ALA A 306 -29.50 -57.84 42.11
C ALA A 306 -28.91 -59.25 42.37
N ILE A 307 -27.64 -59.32 42.80
CA ILE A 307 -26.95 -60.58 43.14
C ILE A 307 -27.19 -60.99 44.61
N LEU A 308 -27.54 -60.03 45.48
CA LEU A 308 -27.86 -60.20 46.91
C LEU A 308 -29.28 -60.72 47.14
#